data_AF-E6MDN5-F1
#
_entry.id   AF-E6MDN5-F1
#
_cell.length_a   1.000
_cell.length_b   1.000
_cell.length_c   1.000
_cell.angle_alpha   90.00
_cell.angle_beta   90.00
_cell.angle_gamma   90.00
#
_symmetry.space_group_name_H-M   'P 1'
#
loop_
_entity.id
_entity.type
_entity.pdbx_description
1 polymer ?
#
loop_
_entity_poly.entity_id
_entity_poly.type
_entity_poly.pdbx_seq_one_letter_code
_entity_poly.pdbx_strand_id
1 'polypeptide(L)' 'MDLQAFLAQMNSGKRVAAGSPARLAMHRLAREALIIAARMNAGYRTPEALAADFAELTTQPVRPEAVPDEIGE' A
#
# COMPACT_ATOMS: atom_id res chain seq x y z
N MET A 1 16.29 -6.70 -4.37
CA MET A 1 15.54 -7.90 -3.95
C MET A 1 14.10 -7.75 -4.41
N ASP A 2 13.43 -8.86 -4.70
CA ASP A 2 12.00 -8.86 -4.99
C ASP A 2 11.16 -8.61 -3.73
N LEU A 3 9.84 -8.46 -3.92
CA LEU A 3 8.89 -8.15 -2.87
C LEU A 3 8.82 -9.25 -1.81
N GLN A 4 8.82 -10.54 -2.20
CA GLN A 4 8.65 -11.64 -1.26
C GLN A 4 9.87 -11.81 -0.36
N ALA A 5 11.07 -11.71 -0.93
CA ALA A 5 12.32 -11.71 -0.16
C ALA A 5 12.40 -10.51 0.80
N PHE A 6 11.95 -9.33 0.36
CA PHE A 6 11.88 -8.14 1.20
C PHE A 6 10.92 -8.34 2.38
N LEU A 7 9.69 -8.80 2.12
CA LEU A 7 8.68 -9.03 3.15
C LEU A 7 9.14 -10.09 4.16
N ALA A 8 9.73 -11.20 3.70
CA ALA A 8 10.29 -12.22 4.57
C ALA A 8 11.38 -11.65 5.50
N GLN A 9 12.25 -10.79 4.98
CA GLN A 9 13.27 -10.12 5.80
C GLN A 9 12.66 -9.14 6.80
N MET A 10 11.67 -8.33 6.41
CA MET A 10 11.00 -7.41 7.34
C MET A 10 10.26 -8.16 8.45
N ASN A 11 9.55 -9.24 8.09
CA ASN A 11 8.82 -10.08 9.04
C ASN A 11 9.74 -10.83 10.03
N SER A 12 11.04 -10.96 9.71
CA SER A 12 12.00 -11.56 10.63
C SER A 12 12.34 -10.69 11.85
N GLY A 13 11.97 -9.39 11.83
CA GLY A 13 12.27 -8.44 12.90
C GLY A 13 13.75 -8.06 13.04
N LYS A 14 14.63 -8.60 12.18
CA LYS A 14 16.07 -8.31 12.20
C LYS A 14 16.33 -6.86 11.77
N ARG A 15 17.37 -6.26 12.36
CA ARG A 15 17.83 -4.91 11.95
C ARG A 15 18.20 -4.90 10.47
N VAL A 16 17.74 -3.86 9.77
CA VAL A 16 18.12 -3.59 8.38
C VAL A 16 19.44 -2.83 8.37
N ALA A 17 20.48 -3.41 7.78
CA ALA A 17 21.77 -2.76 7.69
C ALA A 17 21.74 -1.56 6.72
N ALA A 18 22.46 -0.49 7.08
CA ALA A 18 22.73 0.62 6.16
C ALA A 18 23.43 0.09 4.89
N GLY A 19 23.21 0.74 3.74
CA GLY A 19 23.75 0.26 2.46
C GLY A 19 23.10 -1.02 1.88
N SER A 20 22.36 -1.80 2.68
CA SER A 20 21.89 -3.12 2.25
C SER A 20 20.88 -3.10 1.08
N PRO A 21 20.79 -4.20 0.30
CA PRO A 21 19.74 -4.36 -0.72
C PRO A 21 18.32 -4.20 -0.17
N ALA A 22 18.08 -4.59 1.09
CA ALA A 22 16.79 -4.42 1.75
C ALA A 22 16.45 -2.94 1.97
N ARG A 23 17.41 -2.13 2.41
CA ARG A 23 17.20 -0.68 2.55
C ARG A 23 16.93 -0.01 1.21
N LEU A 24 17.61 -0.42 0.13
CA LEU A 24 17.32 0.09 -1.22
C LEU A 24 15.91 -0.29 -1.69
N ALA A 25 15.50 -1.55 -1.46
CA ALA A 25 14.16 -2.02 -1.76
C ALA A 25 13.10 -1.25 -0.96
N MET A 26 13.34 -0.96 0.32
CA MET A 26 12.47 -0.15 1.18
C MET A 26 12.22 1.24 0.58
N HIS A 27 13.26 1.95 0.13
CA HIS A 27 13.08 3.27 -0.50
C HIS A 27 12.28 3.20 -1.80
N ARG A 28 12.53 2.18 -2.63
CA ARG A 28 11.79 1.97 -3.88
C ARG A 28 10.31 1.71 -3.60
N LEU A 29 10.00 0.73 -2.76
CA LEU A 29 8.63 0.34 -2.40
C LEU A 29 7.87 1.49 -1.73
N ALA A 30 8.53 2.24 -0.84
CA ALA A 30 7.92 3.42 -0.22
C ALA A 30 7.55 4.49 -1.27
N ARG A 31 8.38 4.68 -2.30
CA ARG A 31 8.06 5.62 -3.39
C ARG A 31 6.88 5.15 -4.23
N GLU A 32 6.81 3.87 -4.54
CA GLU A 32 5.67 3.26 -5.25
C GLU A 32 4.38 3.44 -4.44
N ALA A 33 4.41 3.14 -3.14
CA ALA A 33 3.29 3.37 -2.23
C ALA A 33 2.86 4.84 -2.16
N LEU A 34 3.80 5.78 -2.14
CA LEU A 34 3.51 7.22 -2.14
C LEU A 34 2.80 7.69 -3.41
N ILE A 35 3.13 7.12 -4.57
CA ILE A 35 2.45 7.44 -5.83
C ILE A 35 0.98 7.00 -5.76
N ILE A 36 0.72 5.79 -5.26
CA ILE A 36 -0.64 5.29 -5.07
C ILE A 36 -1.39 6.15 -4.04
N ALA A 37 -0.74 6.50 -2.92
CA ALA A 37 -1.32 7.39 -1.92
C ALA A 37 -1.66 8.77 -2.46
N ALA A 38 -0.79 9.36 -3.30
CA ALA A 38 -1.09 10.62 -3.96
C ALA A 38 -2.31 10.50 -4.89
N ARG A 39 -2.42 9.40 -5.64
CA ARG A 39 -3.57 9.11 -6.50
C ARG A 39 -4.87 8.96 -5.71
N MET A 40 -4.83 8.25 -4.58
CA MET A 40 -5.97 8.10 -3.67
C MET A 40 -6.44 9.46 -3.11
N ASN A 41 -5.51 10.35 -2.79
CA ASN A 41 -5.80 11.66 -2.19
C ASN A 41 -6.07 12.77 -3.22
N ALA A 42 -5.97 12.47 -4.53
CA ALA A 42 -6.20 13.45 -5.59
C ALA A 42 -7.70 13.60 -5.88
N GLY A 43 -8.36 14.48 -5.13
CA GLY A 43 -9.77 14.80 -5.32
C GLY A 43 -10.72 13.67 -4.92
N TYR A 44 -11.99 13.77 -5.33
CA TYR A 44 -12.99 12.76 -5.05
C TYR A 44 -12.75 11.48 -5.86
N ARG A 45 -12.92 10.31 -5.23
CA ARG A 45 -12.91 8.98 -5.86
C ARG A 45 -14.09 8.18 -5.32
N THR A 46 -14.69 7.34 -6.17
CA THR A 46 -15.75 6.43 -5.73
C THR A 46 -15.17 5.32 -4.84
N PRO A 47 -16.00 4.67 -3.99
CA PRO A 47 -15.56 3.55 -3.16
C PRO A 47 -14.88 2.43 -3.96
N GLU A 48 -15.37 2.11 -5.15
CA GLU A 48 -14.82 1.06 -6.02
C GLU A 48 -13.44 1.45 -6.56
N ALA A 49 -13.29 2.71 -6.99
CA ALA A 49 -12.00 3.22 -7.46
C ALA A 49 -10.98 3.25 -6.33
N LEU A 50 -11.40 3.65 -5.13
CA LEU A 50 -10.54 3.65 -3.95
C LEU A 50 -10.15 2.22 -3.53
N ALA A 51 -11.08 1.27 -3.56
CA ALA A 51 -10.79 -0.14 -3.28
C ALA A 51 -9.80 -0.73 -4.28
N ALA A 52 -9.87 -0.35 -5.57
CA ALA A 52 -8.88 -0.75 -6.56
C ALA A 52 -7.48 -0.19 -6.26
N ASP A 53 -7.39 1.08 -5.85
CA ASP A 53 -6.12 1.69 -5.44
C ASP A 53 -5.52 1.01 -4.20
N PHE A 54 -6.35 0.67 -3.21
CA PHE A 54 -5.92 -0.11 -2.04
C PHE A 54 -5.48 -1.53 -2.39
N ALA A 55 -6.15 -2.16 -3.36
CA ALA A 55 -5.76 -3.50 -3.80
C ALA A 55 -4.38 -3.51 -4.47
N GLU A 56 -4.07 -2.47 -5.26
CA GLU A 56 -2.73 -2.24 -5.81
C GLU A 56 -1.69 -2.02 -4.71
N LEU A 57 -2.00 -1.15 -3.74
CA LEU A 57 -1.08 -0.81 -2.64
C LEU A 57 -0.75 -2.02 -1.74
N THR A 58 -1.75 -2.83 -1.42
CA THR A 58 -1.63 -3.93 -0.46
C THR A 58 -1.25 -5.25 -1.11
N THR A 59 -1.29 -5.33 -2.44
CA THR A 59 -1.15 -6.58 -3.23
C THR A 59 -2.18 -7.64 -2.85
N GLN A 60 -3.33 -7.23 -2.30
CA GLN A 60 -4.41 -8.09 -1.84
C GLN A 60 -5.75 -7.55 -2.34
N PRO A 61 -6.75 -8.40 -2.61
CA PRO A 61 -8.07 -7.93 -3.00
C PRO A 61 -8.72 -7.13 -1.86
N VAL A 62 -9.23 -5.94 -2.18
CA VAL A 62 -10.01 -5.09 -1.26
C VAL A 62 -11.39 -4.88 -1.85
N ARG A 63 -12.42 -4.98 -1.01
CA ARG A 63 -13.81 -4.71 -1.40
C ARG A 63 -14.26 -3.40 -0.74
N PRO A 64 -14.95 -2.51 -1.47
CA PRO A 64 -15.60 -1.39 -0.82
C PRO A 64 -16.66 -1.93 0.14
N GLU A 65 -16.66 -1.46 1.37
CA GLU A 65 -17.74 -1.74 2.31
C GLU A 65 -19.00 -1.02 1.81
N ALA A 66 -20.16 -1.68 1.93
CA ALA A 66 -21.42 -1.00 1.68
C ALA A 66 -21.56 0.08 2.76
N VAL A 67 -21.52 1.35 2.37
CA VAL A 67 -21.87 2.44 3.30
C VAL A 67 -23.29 2.13 3.76
N PRO A 68 -23.55 1.94 5.07
CA PRO A 68 -24.91 1.78 5.56
C PRO A 68 -25.73 2.99 5.09
N ASP A 69 -26.98 2.78 4.68
CA ASP A 69 -27.89 3.82 4.17
C ASP A 69 -28.17 4.99 5.16
N GLU A 70 -27.54 4.98 6.34
CA GLU A 70 -27.73 5.93 7.43
C GLU A 70 -26.50 6.80 7.67
N ILE A 71 -26.25 7.73 6.75
CA ILE A 71 -25.84 9.09 7.15
C ILE A 71 -26.72 10.05 6.34
N GLY A 72 -28.03 10.02 6.64
CA GLY A 72 -28.97 11.06 6.24
C GLY A 72 -28.73 12.31 7.06
N GLU A 73 -28.69 13.44 6.36
CA GLU A 73 -28.58 14.86 6.78
C GLU A 73 -28.63 15.21 8.28
#